data_AF-A0A183CQQ6-F1
#
_entry.id   AF-A0A183CQQ6-F1
#
_cell.length_a   1.000
_cell.length_b   1.000
_cell.length_c   1.000
_cell.angle_alpha   90.00
_cell.angle_beta   90.00
_cell.angle_gamma   90.00
#
_symmetry.space_group_name_H-M   'P 1'
#
loop_
_entity.id
_entity.type
_entity.pdbx_description
1 polymer ?
#
loop_
_entity_poly.entity_id
_entity_poly.type
_entity_poly.pdbx_seq_one_letter_code
_entity_poly.pdbx_strand_id
1 'polypeptide(L)'
;ETGIREYTGKVGAEDLDGVDMAYRVVADHIRTLTIALSDGGVPDSTGRGYVLRRILRRGVRYATEKLGAKPGLFASLVPVVIDILGDTFPELRKEPGSVMETINEEETQFLKTLRRGHVLFEKAVKALPSGSTTLPGNIAWRLYDTYGFPIDLTQLMAEEKGLIVQMDEYEQSRKRAIEISTSGVSKLQDAFCLDVHTLAELQKDSVPTTDDSPKYKYAFDGHLGWQAKYNFEKCTGKILRIRCGSEFVERIESGCEGVLLLDRTCFYAEQGGQIYDTGVLSKTDDDDNTWFTVSNVQVRAGYIFFFGIAEGTLKVGDELNQQFDEDRRWLIMKNHTGTHVLNYALQKMLVNVDQKGSLVAPDRMRFDFTSKQALGADQVKKVEEEAQKLIDTNEPVYSRACGLAEARDINGLRAVFEEAYPDPVRVVSIGVPVERLLDDPTSEFGQKTSVEFCGGTHLRNVSHIGNLVITSEEAIAKGIRRIVAVTG
;
A
#
# COMPACT_ATOMS: atom_id res chain seq x y z
N GLU A 1 27.82 6.36 -21.69
CA GLU A 1 28.49 7.65 -21.41
C GLU A 1 27.43 8.71 -21.15
N THR A 2 27.65 9.55 -20.13
CA THR A 2 26.68 10.55 -19.67
C THR A 2 26.89 11.94 -20.25
N GLY A 3 28.01 12.18 -20.96
CA GLY A 3 28.34 13.46 -21.57
C GLY A 3 28.74 14.57 -20.57
N ILE A 4 28.91 14.22 -19.29
CA ILE A 4 29.34 15.13 -18.22
C ILE A 4 30.87 15.23 -18.19
N ARG A 5 31.39 16.41 -17.82
CA ARG A 5 32.83 16.67 -17.69
C ARG A 5 33.49 15.75 -16.67
N GLU A 6 34.78 15.50 -16.83
CA GLU A 6 35.58 14.74 -15.86
C GLU A 6 35.65 15.42 -14.49
N TYR A 7 35.94 14.62 -13.46
CA TYR A 7 36.14 15.08 -12.08
C TYR A 7 37.37 15.98 -11.97
N THR A 8 37.21 17.19 -11.43
CA THR A 8 38.29 18.18 -11.34
C THR A 8 38.84 18.43 -9.93
N GLY A 9 38.27 17.79 -8.91
CA GLY A 9 38.70 17.92 -7.51
C GLY A 9 38.21 19.17 -6.76
N LYS A 10 37.36 20.01 -7.36
CA LYS A 10 36.86 21.26 -6.77
C LYS A 10 35.86 21.01 -5.65
N VAL A 11 35.81 21.89 -4.65
CA VAL A 11 34.95 21.75 -3.46
C VAL A 11 34.26 23.08 -3.11
N GLY A 12 33.09 22.99 -2.48
CA GLY A 12 32.34 24.16 -2.00
C GLY A 12 32.06 25.16 -3.10
N ALA A 13 32.37 26.44 -2.87
CA ALA A 13 32.13 27.52 -3.81
C ALA A 13 32.92 27.40 -5.14
N GLU A 14 33.97 26.57 -5.19
CA GLU A 14 34.74 26.34 -6.41
C GLU A 14 34.06 25.34 -7.36
N ASP A 15 33.14 24.50 -6.86
CA ASP A 15 32.37 23.53 -7.63
C ASP A 15 31.04 24.14 -8.11
N LEU A 16 31.13 25.11 -9.03
CA LEU A 16 30.01 25.95 -9.46
C LEU A 16 28.81 25.17 -10.03
N ASP A 17 29.05 24.04 -10.69
CA ASP A 17 28.02 23.18 -11.27
C ASP A 17 27.61 22.01 -10.35
N GLY A 18 28.32 21.82 -9.23
CA GLY A 18 28.09 20.74 -8.27
C GLY A 18 28.45 19.35 -8.79
N VAL A 19 29.14 19.24 -9.93
CA VAL A 19 29.46 17.96 -10.57
C VAL A 19 30.51 17.20 -9.77
N ASP A 20 31.52 17.88 -9.21
CA ASP A 20 32.57 17.20 -8.43
C ASP A 20 32.00 16.67 -7.10
N MET A 21 31.09 17.40 -6.48
CA MET A 21 30.30 16.93 -5.34
C MET A 21 29.48 15.69 -5.72
N ALA A 22 28.81 15.69 -6.86
CA ALA A 22 28.02 14.54 -7.31
C ALA A 22 28.88 13.29 -7.47
N TYR A 23 30.08 13.40 -8.07
CA TYR A 23 31.03 12.30 -8.16
C TYR A 23 31.40 11.73 -6.77
N ARG A 24 31.72 12.60 -5.81
CA ARG A 24 32.07 12.18 -4.44
C ARG A 24 30.90 11.51 -3.73
N VAL A 25 29.69 12.06 -3.84
CA VAL A 25 28.48 11.49 -3.23
C VAL A 25 28.20 10.11 -3.80
N VAL A 26 28.19 9.98 -5.13
CA VAL A 26 27.95 8.70 -5.81
C VAL A 26 28.98 7.65 -5.39
N ALA A 27 30.27 8.00 -5.40
CA ALA A 27 31.35 7.09 -5.03
C ALA A 27 31.27 6.63 -3.56
N ASP A 28 31.01 7.55 -2.63
CA ASP A 28 30.90 7.20 -1.21
C ASP A 28 29.66 6.36 -0.91
N HIS A 29 28.52 6.69 -1.54
CA HIS A 29 27.26 6.01 -1.31
C HIS A 29 27.27 4.59 -1.89
N ILE A 30 27.80 4.40 -3.11
CA ILE A 30 27.89 3.04 -3.67
C ILE A 30 28.85 2.17 -2.86
N ARG A 31 29.95 2.72 -2.35
CA ARG A 31 30.88 2.00 -1.47
C ARG A 31 30.19 1.55 -0.18
N THR A 32 29.45 2.46 0.45
CA THR A 32 28.70 2.17 1.68
C THR A 32 27.63 1.11 1.45
N LEU A 33 26.87 1.21 0.37
CA LEU A 33 25.83 0.25 0.03
C LEU A 33 26.39 -1.12 -0.31
N THR A 34 27.50 -1.18 -1.06
CA THR A 34 28.13 -2.45 -1.43
C THR A 34 28.53 -3.23 -0.18
N ILE A 35 29.19 -2.57 0.79
CA ILE A 35 29.57 -3.21 2.06
C ILE A 35 28.33 -3.60 2.85
N ALA A 36 27.40 -2.67 3.09
CA ALA A 36 26.27 -2.93 3.96
C ALA A 36 25.32 -4.01 3.44
N LEU A 37 25.11 -4.09 2.12
CA LEU A 37 24.28 -5.11 1.50
C LEU A 37 24.98 -6.48 1.49
N SER A 38 26.30 -6.52 1.25
CA SER A 38 27.08 -7.76 1.35
C SER A 38 27.12 -8.32 2.78
N ASP A 39 27.02 -7.47 3.80
CA ASP A 39 26.91 -7.85 5.22
C ASP A 39 25.48 -8.26 5.64
N GLY A 40 24.54 -8.34 4.69
CA GLY A 40 23.15 -8.75 4.93
C GLY A 40 22.21 -7.62 5.37
N GLY A 41 22.63 -6.36 5.25
CA GLY A 41 21.74 -5.21 5.32
C GLY A 41 20.77 -5.20 4.14
N VAL A 42 19.52 -4.79 4.37
CA VAL A 42 18.51 -4.67 3.32
C VAL A 42 17.80 -3.32 3.46
N PRO A 43 17.56 -2.57 2.36
CA PRO A 43 16.77 -1.36 2.40
C PRO A 43 15.35 -1.64 2.90
N ASP A 44 14.84 -0.81 3.80
CA ASP A 44 13.51 -0.97 4.39
C ASP A 44 12.92 0.40 4.78
N SER A 45 11.67 0.42 5.19
CA SER A 45 10.91 1.57 5.67
C SER A 45 11.24 1.97 7.11
N THR A 46 11.87 1.11 7.90
CA THR A 46 12.16 1.37 9.31
C THR A 46 13.58 0.99 9.74
N GLY A 47 14.00 1.47 10.91
CA GLY A 47 15.24 1.06 11.58
C GLY A 47 16.50 1.26 10.73
N ARG A 48 17.35 0.22 10.68
CA ARG A 48 18.62 0.25 9.93
C ARG A 48 18.40 0.21 8.42
N GLY A 49 17.37 -0.48 7.95
CA GLY A 49 17.03 -0.54 6.52
C GLY A 49 16.59 0.82 5.97
N TYR A 50 15.93 1.65 6.79
CA TYR A 50 15.60 3.04 6.43
C TYR A 50 16.85 3.87 6.11
N VAL A 51 17.93 3.68 6.87
CA VAL A 51 19.20 4.39 6.63
C VAL A 51 19.81 3.96 5.30
N LEU A 52 19.82 2.66 4.99
CA LEU A 52 20.33 2.14 3.71
C LEU A 52 19.50 2.65 2.53
N ARG A 53 18.17 2.63 2.66
CA ARG A 53 17.25 3.19 1.67
C ARG A 53 17.53 4.67 1.41
N ARG A 54 17.78 5.46 2.46
CA ARG A 54 18.15 6.89 2.34
C ARG A 54 19.45 7.10 1.58
N ILE A 55 20.50 6.33 1.90
CA ILE A 55 21.79 6.41 1.20
C ILE A 55 21.63 6.03 -0.27
N LEU A 56 20.90 4.96 -0.57
CA LEU A 56 20.61 4.52 -1.93
C LEU A 56 19.93 5.62 -2.74
N ARG A 57 18.81 6.15 -2.23
CA ARG A 57 18.03 7.18 -2.92
C ARG A 57 18.84 8.44 -3.20
N ARG A 58 19.68 8.85 -2.24
CA ARG A 58 20.58 10.00 -2.42
C ARG A 58 21.62 9.73 -3.51
N GLY A 59 22.27 8.56 -3.50
CA GLY A 59 23.26 8.18 -4.52
C GLY A 59 22.67 8.16 -5.92
N VAL A 60 21.52 7.48 -6.08
CA VAL A 60 20.78 7.40 -7.34
C VAL A 60 20.40 8.79 -7.84
N ARG A 61 19.86 9.67 -6.98
CA ARG A 61 19.48 11.03 -7.39
C ARG A 61 20.65 11.81 -7.97
N TYR A 62 21.80 11.84 -7.28
CA TYR A 62 22.97 12.56 -7.79
C TYR A 62 23.47 11.95 -9.10
N ALA A 63 23.44 10.62 -9.22
CA ALA A 63 23.78 9.96 -10.47
C ALA A 63 22.85 10.41 -11.61
N THR A 64 21.53 10.39 -11.41
CA THR A 64 20.56 10.72 -12.47
C THR A 64 20.48 12.22 -12.77
N GLU A 65 20.30 13.07 -11.76
CA GLU A 65 19.99 14.50 -11.94
C GLU A 65 21.23 15.35 -12.19
N LYS A 66 22.36 15.05 -11.54
CA LYS A 66 23.59 15.85 -11.68
C LYS A 66 24.56 15.25 -12.69
N LEU A 67 24.64 13.92 -12.75
CA LEU A 67 25.56 13.23 -13.65
C LEU A 67 24.88 12.69 -14.93
N GLY A 68 23.57 12.86 -15.11
CA GLY A 68 22.87 12.39 -16.31
C GLY A 68 22.90 10.87 -16.50
N ALA A 69 23.07 10.12 -15.41
CA ALA A 69 23.16 8.67 -15.45
C ALA A 69 21.81 8.02 -15.81
N LYS A 70 21.85 7.01 -16.68
CA LYS A 70 20.69 6.18 -16.98
C LYS A 70 20.46 5.16 -15.85
N PRO A 71 19.20 4.71 -15.65
CA PRO A 71 18.90 3.65 -14.68
C PRO A 71 19.81 2.43 -14.85
N GLY A 72 20.25 1.83 -13.75
CA GLY A 72 21.18 0.71 -13.72
C GLY A 72 22.65 1.09 -13.67
N LEU A 73 23.01 2.35 -13.97
CA LEU A 73 24.41 2.80 -13.89
C LEU A 73 24.91 2.84 -12.45
N PHE A 74 24.06 3.18 -11.48
CA PHE A 74 24.48 3.26 -10.09
C PHE A 74 24.90 1.88 -9.56
N ALA A 75 24.10 0.84 -9.81
CA ALA A 75 24.46 -0.54 -9.46
C ALA A 75 25.66 -1.06 -10.25
N SER A 76 25.89 -0.59 -11.48
CA SER A 76 27.05 -1.02 -12.28
C SER A 76 28.40 -0.57 -11.71
N LEU A 77 28.41 0.25 -10.66
CA LEU A 77 29.61 0.66 -9.94
C LEU A 77 30.02 -0.35 -8.84
N VAL A 78 29.15 -1.30 -8.48
CA VAL A 78 29.45 -2.34 -7.48
C VAL A 78 30.72 -3.14 -7.82
N PRO A 79 30.95 -3.60 -9.08
CA PRO A 79 32.19 -4.30 -9.44
C PRO A 79 33.45 -3.46 -9.20
N VAL A 80 33.38 -2.14 -9.38
CA VAL A 80 34.52 -1.23 -9.14
C VAL A 80 34.86 -1.17 -7.65
N VAL A 81 33.85 -1.15 -6.78
CA VAL A 81 34.06 -1.20 -5.32
C VAL A 81 34.71 -2.53 -4.92
N ILE A 82 34.29 -3.64 -5.53
CA ILE A 82 34.86 -4.98 -5.27
C ILE A 82 36.32 -5.06 -5.73
N ASP A 83 36.68 -4.44 -6.84
CA ASP A 83 38.06 -4.38 -7.30
C ASP A 83 38.96 -3.64 -6.29
N ILE A 84 38.44 -2.53 -5.72
CA ILE A 84 39.19 -1.70 -4.76
C ILE A 84 39.27 -2.35 -3.38
N LEU A 85 38.18 -2.96 -2.90
CA LEU A 85 38.02 -3.38 -1.50
C LEU A 85 37.98 -4.90 -1.30
N GLY A 86 37.75 -5.69 -2.34
CA GLY A 86 37.45 -7.12 -2.22
C GLY A 86 38.60 -7.99 -1.70
N ASP A 87 39.84 -7.51 -1.74
CA ASP A 87 40.97 -8.21 -1.10
C ASP A 87 40.96 -8.04 0.42
N THR A 88 40.48 -6.88 0.91
CA THR A 88 40.35 -6.60 2.34
C THR A 88 39.05 -7.18 2.90
N PHE A 89 37.99 -7.20 2.08
CA PHE A 89 36.63 -7.63 2.41
C PHE A 89 36.19 -8.75 1.42
N PRO A 90 36.64 -10.01 1.59
CA PRO A 90 36.36 -11.09 0.65
C PRO A 90 34.88 -11.42 0.48
N GLU A 91 34.06 -11.12 1.49
CA GLU A 91 32.60 -11.27 1.47
C GLU A 91 31.92 -10.52 0.32
N LEU A 92 32.49 -9.40 -0.13
CA LEU A 92 31.97 -8.63 -1.26
C LEU A 92 31.95 -9.43 -2.58
N ARG A 93 32.77 -10.49 -2.66
CA ARG A 93 32.88 -11.35 -3.86
C ARG A 93 31.88 -12.49 -3.89
N LYS A 94 31.12 -12.73 -2.81
CA LYS A 94 30.22 -13.89 -2.71
C LYS A 94 29.02 -13.77 -3.65
N GLU A 95 28.25 -12.69 -3.52
CA GLU A 95 26.99 -12.50 -4.26
C GLU A 95 26.82 -11.06 -4.81
N PRO A 96 27.76 -10.57 -5.64
CA PRO A 96 27.68 -9.21 -6.18
C PRO A 96 26.44 -8.96 -7.04
N GLY A 97 25.93 -10.01 -7.71
CA GLY A 97 24.70 -9.94 -8.50
C GLY A 97 23.48 -9.60 -7.66
N SER A 98 23.34 -10.20 -6.48
CA SER A 98 22.21 -9.93 -5.56
C SER A 98 22.25 -8.50 -5.02
N VAL A 99 23.44 -7.99 -4.69
CA VAL A 99 23.63 -6.58 -4.29
C VAL A 99 23.19 -5.64 -5.41
N MET A 100 23.62 -5.90 -6.65
CA MET A 100 23.24 -5.08 -7.80
C MET A 100 21.73 -5.14 -8.08
N GLU A 101 21.12 -6.31 -7.97
CA GLU A 101 19.67 -6.49 -8.15
C GLU A 101 18.89 -5.69 -7.11
N THR A 102 19.25 -5.79 -5.84
CA THR A 102 18.63 -5.02 -4.74
C THR A 102 18.72 -3.52 -5.01
N ILE A 103 19.89 -3.02 -5.46
CA ILE A 103 20.06 -1.61 -5.79
C ILE A 103 19.17 -1.20 -6.98
N ASN A 104 19.10 -2.03 -8.02
CA ASN A 104 18.31 -1.75 -9.23
C ASN A 104 16.79 -1.77 -8.97
N GLU A 105 16.31 -2.70 -8.13
CA GLU A 105 14.91 -2.77 -7.74
C GLU A 105 14.49 -1.50 -6.98
N GLU A 106 15.26 -1.09 -5.97
CA GLU A 106 15.01 0.14 -5.22
C GLU A 106 15.21 1.40 -6.08
N GLU A 107 16.19 1.45 -6.99
CA GLU A 107 16.36 2.54 -7.97
C GLU A 107 15.10 2.68 -8.85
N THR A 108 14.59 1.56 -9.37
CA THR A 108 13.41 1.56 -10.25
C THR A 108 12.18 2.08 -9.52
N GLN A 109 11.96 1.64 -8.28
CA GLN A 109 10.86 2.14 -7.45
C GLN A 109 11.04 3.63 -7.12
N PHE A 110 12.26 4.02 -6.73
CA PHE A 110 12.57 5.40 -6.36
C PHE A 110 12.37 6.38 -7.52
N LEU A 111 12.86 6.05 -8.73
CA LEU A 111 12.75 6.94 -9.89
C LEU A 111 11.29 7.22 -10.30
N LYS A 112 10.38 6.26 -10.09
CA LYS A 112 8.94 6.47 -10.29
C LYS A 112 8.40 7.55 -9.33
N THR A 113 8.77 7.48 -8.06
CA THR A 113 8.33 8.44 -7.02
C THR A 113 9.03 9.79 -7.17
N LEU A 114 10.32 9.80 -7.54
CA LEU A 114 11.15 10.99 -7.67
C LEU A 114 10.57 11.99 -8.67
N ARG A 115 10.15 11.53 -9.86
CA ARG A 115 9.61 12.42 -10.90
C ARG A 115 8.42 13.23 -10.40
N ARG A 116 7.46 12.56 -9.75
CA ARG A 116 6.26 13.21 -9.21
C ARG A 116 6.57 14.16 -8.06
N GLY A 117 7.39 13.68 -7.12
CA GLY A 117 7.82 14.49 -5.97
C GLY A 117 8.62 15.74 -6.38
N HIS A 118 9.44 15.64 -7.42
CA HIS A 118 10.21 16.78 -7.94
C HIS A 118 9.30 17.87 -8.52
N VAL A 119 8.32 17.52 -9.35
CA VAL A 119 7.34 18.49 -9.90
C VAL A 119 6.60 19.21 -8.77
N LEU A 120 6.18 18.45 -7.76
CA LEU A 120 5.51 18.97 -6.57
C LEU A 120 6.37 19.91 -5.74
N PHE A 121 7.62 19.51 -5.48
CA PHE A 121 8.59 20.33 -4.75
C PHE A 121 8.85 21.64 -5.50
N GLU A 122 9.06 21.59 -6.82
CA GLU A 122 9.25 22.78 -7.65
C GLU A 122 8.05 23.72 -7.59
N LYS A 123 6.83 23.17 -7.68
CA LYS A 123 5.59 23.93 -7.57
C LYS A 123 5.45 24.58 -6.18
N ALA A 124 5.76 23.83 -5.12
CA ALA A 124 5.73 24.34 -3.76
C ALA A 124 6.72 25.47 -3.54
N VAL A 125 7.96 25.32 -4.04
CA VAL A 125 8.98 26.37 -3.94
C VAL A 125 8.60 27.62 -4.74
N LYS A 126 8.04 27.46 -5.95
CA LYS A 126 7.55 28.60 -6.76
C LYS A 126 6.38 29.35 -6.11
N ALA A 127 5.60 28.66 -5.28
CA ALA A 127 4.50 29.27 -4.53
C ALA A 127 4.97 30.04 -3.27
N LEU A 128 6.23 29.88 -2.86
CA LEU A 128 6.78 30.63 -1.73
C LEU A 128 6.98 32.12 -2.09
N PRO A 129 6.80 33.04 -1.14
CA PRO A 129 7.14 34.45 -1.33
C PRO A 129 8.61 34.62 -1.73
N SER A 130 8.86 35.57 -2.63
CA SER A 130 10.23 35.91 -3.07
C SER A 130 11.12 36.24 -1.88
N GLY A 131 12.26 35.55 -1.78
CA GLY A 131 13.22 35.72 -0.68
C GLY A 131 12.95 34.86 0.55
N SER A 132 11.98 33.93 0.51
CA SER A 132 11.81 32.94 1.58
C SER A 132 13.09 32.12 1.76
N THR A 133 13.50 31.91 3.01
CA THR A 133 14.62 31.02 3.40
C THR A 133 14.12 29.73 4.05
N THR A 134 12.80 29.52 4.10
CA THR A 134 12.19 28.40 4.82
C THR A 134 11.10 27.73 3.99
N LEU A 135 11.12 26.39 3.98
CA LEU A 135 10.04 25.57 3.44
C LEU A 135 9.11 25.16 4.60
N PRO A 136 7.81 25.51 4.57
CA PRO A 136 6.85 25.08 5.57
C PRO A 136 6.83 23.56 5.78
N GLY A 137 6.80 23.15 7.03
CA GLY A 137 6.90 21.74 7.41
C GLY A 137 5.66 20.93 7.04
N ASN A 138 4.50 21.59 6.96
CA ASN A 138 3.27 20.97 6.47
C ASN A 138 3.35 20.57 4.99
N ILE A 139 4.04 21.36 4.16
CA ILE A 139 4.29 21.03 2.75
C ILE A 139 5.24 19.83 2.66
N ALA A 140 6.32 19.85 3.44
CA ALA A 140 7.25 18.73 3.51
C ALA A 140 6.60 17.44 4.04
N TRP A 141 5.67 17.56 4.98
CA TRP A 141 4.87 16.44 5.48
C TRP A 141 3.97 15.90 4.38
N ARG A 142 3.27 16.78 3.64
CA ARG A 142 2.43 16.38 2.52
C ARG A 142 3.25 15.67 1.44
N LEU A 143 4.43 16.19 1.08
CA LEU A 143 5.41 15.51 0.22
C LEU A 143 5.65 14.06 0.68
N TYR A 144 5.91 13.87 1.97
CA TYR A 144 6.15 12.55 2.55
C TYR A 144 4.92 11.64 2.62
N ASP A 145 3.87 12.08 3.31
CA ASP A 145 2.70 11.28 3.69
C ASP A 145 1.79 10.98 2.50
N THR A 146 1.61 11.98 1.65
CA THR A 146 0.65 11.94 0.54
C THR A 146 1.30 11.40 -0.73
N TYR A 147 2.58 11.73 -0.99
CA TYR A 147 3.25 11.39 -2.24
C TYR A 147 4.40 10.39 -2.09
N GLY A 148 4.64 9.88 -0.87
CA GLY A 148 5.76 8.98 -0.60
C GLY A 148 7.13 9.63 -0.79
N PHE A 149 7.19 10.97 -0.89
CA PHE A 149 8.40 11.70 -1.19
C PHE A 149 9.26 11.87 0.07
N PRO A 150 10.47 11.28 0.11
CA PRO A 150 11.20 11.18 1.37
C PRO A 150 11.55 12.55 1.96
N ILE A 151 11.39 12.70 3.28
CA ILE A 151 11.65 13.98 3.97
C ILE A 151 13.12 14.39 3.87
N ASP A 152 14.02 13.43 3.92
CA ASP A 152 15.45 13.63 3.72
C ASP A 152 15.77 14.21 2.34
N LEU A 153 15.01 13.80 1.32
CA LEU A 153 15.16 14.32 -0.03
C LEU A 153 14.60 15.73 -0.14
N THR A 154 13.45 15.96 0.48
CA THR A 154 12.84 17.29 0.58
C THR A 154 13.78 18.29 1.27
N GLN A 155 14.43 17.88 2.35
CA GLN A 155 15.45 18.68 3.04
C GLN A 155 16.64 18.99 2.13
N LEU A 156 17.15 17.99 1.41
CA LEU A 156 18.29 18.17 0.53
C LEU A 156 17.97 19.13 -0.62
N MET A 157 16.80 18.97 -1.27
CA MET A 157 16.35 19.86 -2.33
C MET A 157 16.08 21.28 -1.83
N ALA A 158 15.57 21.42 -0.60
CA ALA A 158 15.40 22.71 0.05
C ALA A 158 16.76 23.38 0.24
N GLU A 159 17.75 22.67 0.78
CA GLU A 159 19.10 23.18 1.03
C GLU A 159 19.78 23.66 -0.26
N GLU A 160 19.65 22.91 -1.37
CA GLU A 160 20.17 23.31 -2.69
C GLU A 160 19.57 24.63 -3.21
N LYS A 161 18.37 24.99 -2.75
CA LYS A 161 17.70 26.25 -3.06
C LYS A 161 17.87 27.32 -1.98
N GLY A 162 18.72 27.08 -0.98
CA GLY A 162 18.91 27.98 0.15
C GLY A 162 17.72 28.03 1.11
N LEU A 163 16.87 26.99 1.11
CA LEU A 163 15.71 26.84 1.99
C LEU A 163 16.01 25.85 3.11
N ILE A 164 15.43 26.11 4.30
CA ILE A 164 15.46 25.19 5.43
C ILE A 164 14.05 24.68 5.69
N VAL A 165 13.88 23.35 5.76
CA VAL A 165 12.59 22.75 6.08
C VAL A 165 12.28 22.94 7.57
N GLN A 166 11.09 23.45 7.88
CA GLN A 166 10.62 23.62 9.26
C GLN A 166 10.25 22.26 9.88
N MET A 167 11.22 21.60 10.50
CA MET A 167 11.04 20.25 11.03
C MET A 167 10.05 20.17 12.21
N ASP A 168 9.97 21.21 13.04
CA ASP A 168 9.00 21.27 14.13
C ASP A 168 7.55 21.24 13.60
N GLU A 169 7.30 21.97 12.50
CA GLU A 169 6.00 21.97 11.84
C GLU A 169 5.73 20.64 11.11
N TYR A 170 6.75 20.04 10.50
CA TYR A 170 6.66 18.70 9.91
C TYR A 170 6.26 17.66 10.96
N GLU A 171 6.90 17.66 12.13
CA GLU A 171 6.57 16.75 13.23
C GLU A 171 5.18 17.02 13.81
N GLN A 172 4.76 18.27 13.90
CA GLN A 172 3.40 18.61 14.31
C GLN A 172 2.36 18.09 13.30
N SER A 173 2.60 18.26 12.00
CA SER A 173 1.74 17.70 10.95
C SER A 173 1.72 16.18 10.99
N ARG A 174 2.88 15.54 11.20
CA ARG A 174 2.99 14.09 11.41
C ARG A 174 2.18 13.62 12.61
N LYS A 175 2.32 14.29 13.77
CA LYS A 175 1.58 13.97 14.98
C LYS A 175 0.08 14.17 14.78
N ARG A 176 -0.35 15.27 14.15
CA ARG A 176 -1.76 15.48 13.80
C ARG A 176 -2.27 14.39 12.86
N ALA A 177 -1.51 13.99 11.85
CA ALA A 177 -1.90 12.91 10.94
C ALA A 177 -2.02 11.57 11.68
N ILE A 178 -1.09 11.26 12.58
CA ILE A 178 -1.16 10.07 13.43
C ILE A 178 -2.36 10.17 14.36
N GLU A 179 -2.60 11.30 15.04
CA GLU A 179 -3.75 11.53 15.90
C GLU A 179 -5.08 11.45 15.13
N ILE A 180 -5.12 11.93 13.88
CA ILE A 180 -6.26 11.74 12.98
C ILE A 180 -6.40 10.26 12.60
N SER A 181 -5.32 9.52 12.39
CA SER A 181 -5.39 8.08 12.10
C SER A 181 -5.79 7.24 13.33
N THR A 182 -5.42 7.65 14.54
CA THR A 182 -5.71 6.92 15.79
C THR A 182 -7.02 7.36 16.46
N SER A 183 -7.49 8.59 16.19
CA SER A 183 -8.71 9.17 16.78
C SER A 183 -9.80 9.48 15.74
N GLY A 184 -9.49 9.44 14.44
CA GLY A 184 -10.28 10.10 13.39
C GLY A 184 -11.11 9.18 12.51
N VAL A 185 -11.33 7.92 12.89
CA VAL A 185 -12.45 7.13 12.31
C VAL A 185 -13.78 7.89 12.53
N SER A 186 -13.94 8.61 13.65
CA SER A 186 -15.12 9.43 13.92
C SER A 186 -15.08 10.83 13.28
N LYS A 187 -13.97 11.57 13.34
CA LYS A 187 -13.98 12.99 12.94
C LYS A 187 -13.94 13.26 11.43
N LEU A 188 -13.31 12.40 10.62
CA LEU A 188 -13.38 12.50 9.15
C LEU A 188 -14.74 12.01 8.61
N GLN A 189 -15.35 11.03 9.29
CA GLN A 189 -16.76 10.65 9.03
C GLN A 189 -17.73 11.78 9.36
N ASP A 190 -17.49 12.54 10.43
CA ASP A 190 -18.38 13.63 10.85
C ASP A 190 -18.21 14.92 10.02
N ALA A 191 -17.00 15.26 9.55
CA ALA A 191 -16.75 16.52 8.82
C ALA A 191 -17.20 16.49 7.34
N PHE A 192 -17.15 15.33 6.70
CA PHE A 192 -17.61 15.12 5.32
C PHE A 192 -18.83 14.19 5.28
N CYS A 193 -19.64 14.19 6.34
CA CYS A 193 -20.73 13.27 6.57
C CYS A 193 -21.49 13.00 5.26
N LEU A 194 -21.27 11.79 4.74
CA LEU A 194 -22.09 11.15 3.71
C LEU A 194 -23.41 10.78 4.39
N ASP A 195 -24.10 11.80 4.86
CA ASP A 195 -25.34 11.69 5.58
C ASP A 195 -26.43 11.15 4.64
N VAL A 196 -27.55 10.76 5.25
CA VAL A 196 -28.73 10.29 4.51
C VAL A 196 -29.16 11.30 3.44
N HIS A 197 -28.92 12.60 3.67
CA HIS A 197 -29.22 13.65 2.72
C HIS A 197 -28.34 13.58 1.46
N THR A 198 -27.04 13.35 1.61
CA THR A 198 -26.10 13.21 0.49
C THR A 198 -26.47 12.02 -0.40
N LEU A 199 -26.82 10.88 0.20
CA LEU A 199 -27.28 9.70 -0.56
C LEU A 199 -28.63 9.96 -1.25
N ALA A 200 -29.55 10.66 -0.59
CA ALA A 200 -30.84 11.03 -1.17
C ALA A 200 -30.67 11.99 -2.35
N GLU A 201 -29.72 12.92 -2.28
CA GLU A 201 -29.41 13.84 -3.38
C GLU A 201 -28.84 13.09 -4.60
N LEU A 202 -27.88 12.18 -4.40
CA LEU A 202 -27.35 11.32 -5.48
C LEU A 202 -28.44 10.47 -6.15
N GLN A 203 -29.34 9.89 -5.35
CA GLN A 203 -30.46 9.10 -5.86
C GLN A 203 -31.48 9.95 -6.62
N LYS A 204 -31.81 11.14 -6.09
CA LYS A 204 -32.69 12.10 -6.76
C LYS A 204 -32.14 12.53 -8.11
N ASP A 205 -30.83 12.74 -8.19
CA ASP A 205 -30.11 13.09 -9.41
C ASP A 205 -29.88 11.90 -10.35
N SER A 206 -30.32 10.69 -9.97
CA SER A 206 -30.13 9.46 -10.75
C SER A 206 -28.66 9.16 -11.05
N VAL A 207 -27.76 9.51 -10.13
CA VAL A 207 -26.33 9.18 -10.25
C VAL A 207 -26.15 7.67 -10.11
N PRO A 208 -25.56 6.96 -11.09
CA PRO A 208 -25.36 5.52 -10.99
C PRO A 208 -24.36 5.17 -9.87
N THR A 209 -24.53 3.99 -9.28
CA THR A 209 -23.54 3.41 -8.35
C THR A 209 -22.24 3.11 -9.07
N THR A 210 -21.12 3.13 -8.35
CA THR A 210 -19.80 2.91 -8.92
C THR A 210 -19.59 1.43 -9.30
N ASP A 211 -19.08 1.16 -10.51
CA ASP A 211 -18.53 -0.16 -10.88
C ASP A 211 -17.15 -0.37 -10.25
N ASP A 212 -17.10 -1.10 -9.15
CA ASP A 212 -15.86 -1.45 -8.46
C ASP A 212 -15.34 -2.86 -8.79
N SER A 213 -15.95 -3.55 -9.78
CA SER A 213 -15.50 -4.86 -10.24
C SER A 213 -14.04 -4.92 -10.73
N PRO A 214 -13.44 -3.84 -11.29
CA PRO A 214 -12.02 -3.83 -11.66
C PRO A 214 -11.06 -4.14 -10.51
N LYS A 215 -11.45 -3.93 -9.24
CA LYS A 215 -10.59 -4.24 -8.08
C LYS A 215 -10.21 -5.72 -7.96
N TYR A 216 -10.95 -6.61 -8.64
CA TYR A 216 -10.70 -8.06 -8.69
C TYR A 216 -9.87 -8.51 -9.91
N LYS A 217 -9.46 -7.58 -10.77
CA LYS A 217 -8.71 -7.86 -12.00
C LYS A 217 -7.21 -7.78 -11.75
N TYR A 218 -6.66 -8.91 -11.34
CA TYR A 218 -5.23 -9.08 -11.11
C TYR A 218 -4.82 -10.53 -11.28
N ALA A 219 -3.58 -10.72 -11.72
CA ALA A 219 -2.95 -12.03 -11.90
C ALA A 219 -1.58 -12.05 -11.23
N PHE A 220 -1.12 -13.23 -10.88
CA PHE A 220 0.23 -13.43 -10.37
C PHE A 220 1.15 -13.95 -11.48
N ASP A 221 2.45 -13.81 -11.29
CA ASP A 221 3.51 -14.17 -12.24
C ASP A 221 3.72 -15.69 -12.44
N GLY A 222 2.95 -16.53 -11.75
CA GLY A 222 3.03 -17.99 -11.82
C GLY A 222 3.97 -18.63 -10.79
N HIS A 223 4.75 -17.83 -10.04
CA HIS A 223 5.59 -18.36 -8.96
C HIS A 223 4.73 -18.70 -7.73
N LEU A 224 5.03 -19.82 -7.07
CA LEU A 224 4.44 -20.19 -5.79
C LEU A 224 5.28 -19.68 -4.63
N GLY A 225 4.67 -19.57 -3.44
CA GLY A 225 5.33 -19.06 -2.24
C GLY A 225 5.30 -17.54 -2.10
N TRP A 226 5.85 -17.04 -0.98
CA TRP A 226 5.72 -15.65 -0.53
C TRP A 226 6.34 -14.59 -1.46
N GLN A 227 7.19 -15.02 -2.40
CA GLN A 227 7.90 -14.21 -3.39
C GLN A 227 7.11 -13.91 -4.66
N ALA A 228 5.91 -14.51 -4.83
CA ALA A 228 5.06 -14.27 -5.99
C ALA A 228 4.78 -12.77 -6.19
N LYS A 229 4.84 -12.29 -7.44
CA LYS A 229 4.54 -10.90 -7.79
C LYS A 229 3.19 -10.80 -8.49
N TYR A 230 2.44 -9.73 -8.20
CA TYR A 230 1.10 -9.52 -8.77
C TYR A 230 1.08 -8.34 -9.71
N ASN A 231 0.35 -8.51 -10.79
CA ASN A 231 0.09 -7.50 -11.78
C ASN A 231 -1.40 -7.15 -11.73
N PHE A 232 -1.68 -5.85 -11.54
CA PHE A 232 -3.04 -5.31 -11.48
C PHE A 232 -3.39 -4.67 -12.83
N GLU A 233 -4.61 -4.90 -13.30
CA GLU A 233 -5.08 -4.24 -14.53
C GLU A 233 -5.24 -2.74 -14.30
N LYS A 234 -4.78 -1.95 -15.28
CA LYS A 234 -4.99 -0.49 -15.27
C LYS A 234 -6.49 -0.18 -15.35
N CYS A 235 -6.90 0.87 -14.66
CA CYS A 235 -8.28 1.34 -14.65
C CYS A 235 -8.32 2.84 -14.89
N THR A 236 -9.29 3.28 -15.69
CA THR A 236 -9.73 4.67 -15.74
C THR A 236 -11.14 4.79 -15.16
N GLY A 237 -11.48 5.97 -14.67
CA GLY A 237 -12.83 6.29 -14.20
C GLY A 237 -13.14 7.77 -14.37
N LYS A 238 -14.40 8.08 -14.65
CA LYS A 238 -14.90 9.42 -14.87
C LYS A 238 -15.48 10.00 -13.59
N ILE A 239 -15.17 11.26 -13.30
CA ILE A 239 -15.75 11.97 -12.15
C ILE A 239 -17.25 12.21 -12.38
N LEU A 240 -18.08 11.62 -11.52
CA LEU A 240 -19.55 11.82 -11.53
C LEU A 240 -19.99 12.98 -10.66
N ARG A 241 -19.36 13.13 -9.49
CA ARG A 241 -19.62 14.20 -8.53
C ARG A 241 -18.35 14.53 -7.76
N ILE A 242 -18.25 15.80 -7.35
CA ILE A 242 -17.21 16.31 -6.47
C ILE A 242 -17.91 16.95 -5.28
N ARG A 243 -17.42 16.69 -4.07
CA ARG A 243 -17.90 17.34 -2.85
C ARG A 243 -16.75 18.07 -2.17
N CYS A 244 -16.98 19.30 -1.75
CA CYS A 244 -16.04 20.09 -0.95
C CYS A 244 -16.78 20.58 0.29
N GLY A 245 -16.31 20.18 1.48
CA GLY A 245 -17.08 20.31 2.72
C GLY A 245 -18.44 19.58 2.65
N SER A 246 -19.52 20.33 2.83
CA SER A 246 -20.90 19.80 2.87
C SER A 246 -21.66 19.88 1.55
N GLU A 247 -21.09 20.43 0.48
CA GLU A 247 -21.81 20.72 -0.76
C GLU A 247 -21.18 20.02 -1.97
N PHE A 248 -22.03 19.61 -2.92
CA PHE A 248 -21.58 19.19 -4.24
C PHE A 248 -21.16 20.40 -5.07
N VAL A 249 -20.03 20.27 -5.75
CA VAL A 249 -19.42 21.33 -6.57
C VAL A 249 -19.07 20.80 -7.95
N GLU A 250 -19.03 21.68 -8.93
CA GLU A 250 -18.64 21.32 -10.31
C GLU A 250 -17.13 21.14 -10.48
N ARG A 251 -16.33 21.70 -9.57
CA ARG A 251 -14.87 21.64 -9.61
C ARG A 251 -14.22 21.76 -8.24
N ILE A 252 -13.01 21.22 -8.12
CA ILE A 252 -12.11 21.41 -6.99
C ILE A 252 -10.75 21.91 -7.48
N GLU A 253 -10.13 22.80 -6.72
CA GLU A 253 -8.87 23.48 -7.06
C GLU A 253 -7.70 22.93 -6.23
N SER A 254 -6.47 23.30 -6.62
CA SER A 254 -5.24 22.84 -5.99
C SER A 254 -5.22 23.15 -4.48
N GLY A 255 -4.88 22.15 -3.66
CA GLY A 255 -4.80 22.27 -2.21
C GLY A 255 -6.13 22.11 -1.48
N CYS A 256 -7.26 21.98 -2.18
CA CYS A 256 -8.55 21.73 -1.55
C CYS A 256 -8.69 20.25 -1.18
N GLU A 257 -9.14 20.00 0.05
CA GLU A 257 -9.66 18.71 0.48
C GLU A 257 -11.07 18.50 -0.06
N GLY A 258 -11.37 17.28 -0.49
CA GLY A 258 -12.69 16.96 -0.99
C GLY A 258 -12.96 15.46 -1.09
N VAL A 259 -14.11 15.15 -1.67
CA VAL A 259 -14.56 13.80 -1.96
C VAL A 259 -14.86 13.69 -3.43
N LEU A 260 -14.27 12.70 -4.11
CA LEU A 260 -14.63 12.34 -5.49
C LEU A 260 -15.54 11.12 -5.48
N LEU A 261 -16.51 11.13 -6.39
CA LEU A 261 -17.30 9.96 -6.76
C LEU A 261 -17.03 9.67 -8.23
N LEU A 262 -16.57 8.45 -8.53
CA LEU A 262 -16.31 8.00 -9.90
C LEU A 262 -17.38 6.99 -10.36
N ASP A 263 -17.52 6.85 -11.67
CA ASP A 263 -18.36 5.81 -12.28
C ASP A 263 -17.77 4.40 -12.15
N ARG A 264 -16.44 4.30 -12.12
CA ARG A 264 -15.70 3.04 -12.13
C ARG A 264 -14.42 3.13 -11.31
N THR A 265 -14.00 2.05 -10.65
CA THR A 265 -12.76 2.03 -9.87
C THR A 265 -12.07 0.67 -9.70
N CYS A 266 -10.73 0.68 -9.61
CA CYS A 266 -9.94 -0.48 -9.15
C CYS A 266 -9.47 -0.38 -7.68
N PHE A 267 -9.74 0.74 -7.00
CA PHE A 267 -9.49 0.90 -5.57
C PHE A 267 -10.48 0.08 -4.75
N TYR A 268 -10.00 -0.47 -3.65
CA TYR A 268 -10.80 -1.14 -2.64
C TYR A 268 -11.27 -0.10 -1.62
N ALA A 269 -12.59 -0.01 -1.47
CA ALA A 269 -13.21 0.74 -0.38
C ALA A 269 -13.29 -0.12 0.87
N GLU A 270 -13.05 0.47 2.04
CA GLU A 270 -13.09 -0.24 3.32
C GLU A 270 -14.44 -0.94 3.53
N GLN A 271 -14.38 -2.26 3.70
CA GLN A 271 -15.52 -3.11 4.01
C GLN A 271 -15.05 -4.49 4.51
N GLY A 272 -15.91 -5.23 5.21
CA GLY A 272 -15.64 -6.63 5.59
C GLY A 272 -14.38 -6.84 6.44
N GLY A 273 -13.95 -5.83 7.19
CA GLY A 273 -12.71 -5.84 7.98
C GLY A 273 -11.45 -5.47 7.22
N GLN A 274 -11.46 -5.48 5.89
CA GLN A 274 -10.33 -5.00 5.07
C GLN A 274 -10.34 -3.48 4.99
N ILE A 275 -9.20 -2.87 5.30
CA ILE A 275 -9.05 -1.41 5.17
C ILE A 275 -8.94 -0.97 3.71
N TYR A 276 -9.33 0.27 3.46
CA TYR A 276 -9.29 0.92 2.15
C TYR A 276 -7.89 0.98 1.53
N ASP A 277 -7.82 1.24 0.23
CA ASP A 277 -6.57 1.63 -0.42
C ASP A 277 -6.27 3.12 -0.35
N THR A 278 -5.00 3.42 -0.56
CA THR A 278 -4.46 4.76 -0.75
C THR A 278 -3.79 4.83 -2.12
N GLY A 279 -3.63 6.03 -2.68
CA GLY A 279 -3.02 6.18 -4.00
C GLY A 279 -3.32 7.51 -4.67
N VAL A 280 -3.25 7.53 -5.99
CA VAL A 280 -3.40 8.73 -6.81
C VAL A 280 -4.38 8.47 -7.96
N LEU A 281 -5.22 9.46 -8.24
CA LEU A 281 -6.07 9.53 -9.43
C LEU A 281 -5.56 10.68 -10.31
N SER A 282 -4.91 10.38 -11.44
CA SER A 282 -4.30 11.38 -12.32
C SER A 282 -5.19 11.66 -13.52
N LYS A 283 -5.36 12.92 -13.90
CA LYS A 283 -6.15 13.29 -15.09
C LYS A 283 -5.51 12.73 -16.37
N THR A 284 -6.28 12.11 -17.25
CA THR A 284 -5.75 11.43 -18.46
C THR A 284 -5.18 12.37 -19.52
N ASP A 285 -5.78 13.56 -19.65
CA ASP A 285 -5.56 14.49 -20.77
C ASP A 285 -4.64 15.66 -20.39
N ASP A 286 -3.82 15.50 -19.35
CA ASP A 286 -2.86 16.51 -18.86
C ASP A 286 -1.47 15.88 -18.77
N ASP A 287 -0.41 16.70 -18.80
CA ASP A 287 1.01 16.27 -18.69
C ASP A 287 1.35 15.78 -17.25
N ASP A 288 0.49 14.96 -16.65
CA ASP A 288 0.57 14.46 -15.26
C ASP A 288 0.63 15.58 -14.19
N ASN A 289 0.18 16.80 -14.51
CA ASN A 289 0.23 17.95 -13.60
C ASN A 289 -1.03 18.16 -12.73
N THR A 290 -2.11 17.44 -13.05
CA THR A 290 -3.37 17.49 -12.31
C THR A 290 -3.73 16.10 -11.79
N TRP A 291 -3.92 15.96 -10.48
CA TRP A 291 -4.28 14.69 -9.85
C TRP A 291 -4.98 14.90 -8.51
N PHE A 292 -5.56 13.83 -8.00
CA PHE A 292 -6.16 13.75 -6.68
C PHE A 292 -5.44 12.69 -5.85
N THR A 293 -5.01 13.05 -4.65
CA THR A 293 -4.32 12.09 -3.77
C THR A 293 -5.29 11.51 -2.77
N VAL A 294 -5.50 10.21 -2.86
CA VAL A 294 -6.49 9.46 -2.11
C VAL A 294 -5.89 9.03 -0.77
N SER A 295 -6.45 9.56 0.32
CA SER A 295 -6.09 9.20 1.69
C SER A 295 -7.05 8.19 2.31
N ASN A 296 -8.28 8.08 1.79
CA ASN A 296 -9.28 7.12 2.26
C ASN A 296 -10.30 6.79 1.15
N VAL A 297 -10.82 5.57 1.13
CA VAL A 297 -11.89 5.13 0.22
C VAL A 297 -13.00 4.43 1.00
N GLN A 298 -14.24 4.90 0.89
CA GLN A 298 -15.39 4.34 1.63
C GLN A 298 -16.52 3.93 0.68
N VAL A 299 -17.22 2.86 1.03
CA VAL A 299 -18.42 2.41 0.31
C VAL A 299 -19.67 2.73 1.12
N ARG A 300 -20.67 3.36 0.51
CA ARG A 300 -22.00 3.58 1.12
C ARG A 300 -23.08 3.41 0.05
N ALA A 301 -24.03 2.50 0.30
CA ALA A 301 -25.14 2.20 -0.62
C ALA A 301 -24.70 1.95 -2.09
N GLY A 302 -23.53 1.33 -2.30
CA GLY A 302 -22.98 1.04 -3.63
C GLY A 302 -22.17 2.16 -4.28
N TYR A 303 -22.11 3.34 -3.67
CA TYR A 303 -21.23 4.43 -4.11
C TYR A 303 -19.85 4.32 -3.45
N ILE A 304 -18.80 4.56 -4.23
CA ILE A 304 -17.42 4.56 -3.74
C ILE A 304 -16.90 6.00 -3.67
N PHE A 305 -16.60 6.43 -2.45
CA PHE A 305 -16.17 7.79 -2.15
C PHE A 305 -14.68 7.83 -1.87
N PHE A 306 -13.97 8.68 -2.62
CA PHE A 306 -12.53 8.90 -2.47
C PHE A 306 -12.29 10.20 -1.73
N PHE A 307 -11.72 10.13 -0.54
CA PHE A 307 -11.34 11.28 0.26
C PHE A 307 -9.88 11.62 -0.02
N GLY A 308 -9.58 12.91 -0.12
CA GLY A 308 -8.25 13.31 -0.51
C GLY A 308 -8.10 14.79 -0.82
N ILE A 309 -6.96 15.11 -1.41
CA ILE A 309 -6.58 16.48 -1.77
C ILE A 309 -6.33 16.57 -3.27
N ALA A 310 -6.91 17.59 -3.90
CA ALA A 310 -6.67 17.89 -5.30
C ALA A 310 -5.36 18.69 -5.49
N GLU A 311 -4.63 18.40 -6.56
CA GLU A 311 -3.56 19.21 -7.10
C GLU A 311 -3.91 19.55 -8.55
N GLY A 312 -3.91 20.85 -8.88
CA GLY A 312 -4.52 21.33 -10.13
C GLY A 312 -6.04 21.44 -10.03
N THR A 313 -6.71 21.56 -11.17
CA THR A 313 -8.18 21.75 -11.23
C THR A 313 -8.85 20.50 -11.77
N LEU A 314 -9.67 19.85 -10.95
CA LEU A 314 -10.49 18.71 -11.33
C LEU A 314 -11.95 19.13 -11.45
N LYS A 315 -12.64 18.66 -12.49
CA LYS A 315 -14.03 18.99 -12.79
C LYS A 315 -14.87 17.74 -12.95
N VAL A 316 -16.17 17.85 -12.65
CA VAL A 316 -17.12 16.80 -12.98
C VAL A 316 -17.03 16.51 -14.48
N GLY A 317 -16.92 15.22 -14.81
CA GLY A 317 -16.76 14.74 -16.17
C GLY A 317 -15.31 14.49 -16.62
N ASP A 318 -14.30 14.93 -15.86
CA ASP A 318 -12.90 14.58 -16.15
C ASP A 318 -12.68 13.06 -16.01
N GLU A 319 -11.81 12.51 -16.86
CA GLU A 319 -11.38 11.11 -16.78
C GLU A 319 -10.03 10.99 -16.04
N LEU A 320 -9.95 10.03 -15.13
CA LEU A 320 -8.80 9.82 -14.25
C LEU A 320 -8.22 8.42 -14.42
N ASN A 321 -6.91 8.35 -14.66
CA ASN A 321 -6.09 7.16 -14.46
C ASN A 321 -5.97 6.84 -12.98
N GLN A 322 -6.15 5.58 -12.62
CA GLN A 322 -6.18 5.15 -11.23
C GLN A 322 -4.94 4.35 -10.87
N GLN A 323 -4.25 4.77 -9.80
CA GLN A 323 -3.09 4.07 -9.29
C GLN A 323 -3.13 4.01 -7.76
N PHE A 324 -3.54 2.87 -7.22
CA PHE A 324 -3.40 2.59 -5.79
C PHE A 324 -1.96 2.14 -5.46
N ASP A 325 -1.61 2.17 -4.17
CA ASP A 325 -0.38 1.61 -3.64
C ASP A 325 -0.41 0.08 -3.70
N GLU A 326 0.21 -0.48 -4.75
CA GLU A 326 0.22 -1.92 -5.04
C GLU A 326 0.94 -2.73 -3.96
N ASP A 327 2.03 -2.21 -3.38
CA ASP A 327 2.79 -2.88 -2.32
C ASP A 327 1.95 -2.97 -1.04
N ARG A 328 1.25 -1.88 -0.70
CA ARG A 328 0.32 -1.88 0.44
C ARG A 328 -0.86 -2.83 0.19
N ARG A 329 -1.46 -2.79 -1.00
CA ARG A 329 -2.56 -3.70 -1.38
C ARG A 329 -2.13 -5.16 -1.28
N TRP A 330 -0.91 -5.46 -1.71
CA TRP A 330 -0.32 -6.79 -1.66
C TRP A 330 -0.26 -7.35 -0.25
N LEU A 331 0.29 -6.58 0.70
CA LEU A 331 0.36 -6.97 2.11
C LEU A 331 -1.03 -7.16 2.73
N ILE A 332 -2.00 -6.31 2.38
CA ILE A 332 -3.38 -6.45 2.81
C ILE A 332 -4.00 -7.74 2.26
N MET A 333 -3.80 -8.06 0.99
CA MET A 333 -4.28 -9.31 0.39
C MET A 333 -3.70 -10.55 1.08
N LYS A 334 -2.41 -10.52 1.46
CA LYS A 334 -1.78 -11.59 2.26
C LYS A 334 -2.48 -11.78 3.60
N ASN A 335 -2.62 -10.70 4.37
CA ASN A 335 -3.30 -10.74 5.66
C ASN A 335 -4.80 -11.10 5.53
N HIS A 336 -5.45 -10.74 4.41
CA HIS A 336 -6.85 -11.09 4.19
C HIS A 336 -7.02 -12.59 3.96
N THR A 337 -6.27 -13.18 3.03
CA THR A 337 -6.29 -14.63 2.82
C THR A 337 -5.84 -15.36 4.09
N GLY A 338 -4.85 -14.82 4.81
CA GLY A 338 -4.41 -15.30 6.12
C GLY A 338 -5.52 -15.30 7.18
N THR A 339 -6.43 -14.33 7.15
CA THR A 339 -7.58 -14.28 8.06
C THR A 339 -8.52 -15.48 7.84
N HIS A 340 -8.77 -15.86 6.59
CA HIS A 340 -9.57 -17.04 6.26
C HIS A 340 -8.88 -18.35 6.65
N VAL A 341 -7.56 -18.43 6.49
CA VAL A 341 -6.74 -19.56 6.95
C VAL A 341 -6.80 -19.67 8.48
N LEU A 342 -6.66 -18.55 9.19
CA LEU A 342 -6.74 -18.51 10.65
C LEU A 342 -8.14 -18.93 11.15
N ASN A 343 -9.21 -18.44 10.51
CA ASN A 343 -10.58 -18.81 10.83
C ASN A 343 -10.80 -20.33 10.67
N TYR A 344 -10.31 -20.91 9.56
CA TYR A 344 -10.30 -22.37 9.36
C TYR A 344 -9.57 -23.12 10.48
N ALA A 345 -8.35 -22.69 10.80
CA ALA A 345 -7.52 -23.33 11.81
C ALA A 345 -8.15 -23.26 13.21
N LEU A 346 -8.77 -22.13 13.56
CA LEU A 346 -9.49 -21.99 14.83
C LEU A 346 -10.68 -22.95 14.92
N GLN A 347 -11.49 -23.06 13.86
CA GLN A 347 -12.64 -23.97 13.86
C GLN A 347 -12.24 -25.45 13.88
N LYS A 348 -11.06 -25.81 13.36
CA LYS A 348 -10.50 -27.16 13.48
C LYS A 348 -10.13 -27.52 14.92
N MET A 349 -9.63 -26.53 15.67
CA MET A 349 -9.05 -26.75 16.99
C MET A 349 -10.03 -26.49 18.13
N LEU A 350 -11.06 -25.69 17.91
CA LEU A 350 -12.00 -25.21 18.91
C LEU A 350 -13.45 -25.44 18.46
N VAL A 351 -14.34 -25.66 19.43
CA VAL A 351 -15.76 -25.88 19.19
C VAL A 351 -16.51 -24.55 19.33
N ASN A 352 -17.47 -24.27 18.43
CA ASN A 352 -18.32 -23.07 18.44
C ASN A 352 -17.54 -21.74 18.36
N VAL A 353 -16.68 -21.64 17.35
CA VAL A 353 -15.96 -20.40 17.02
C VAL A 353 -16.72 -19.63 15.95
N ASP A 354 -17.25 -18.49 16.34
CA ASP A 354 -17.89 -17.50 15.47
C ASP A 354 -17.05 -16.23 15.43
N GLN A 355 -16.89 -15.66 14.25
CA GLN A 355 -16.26 -14.35 14.08
C GLN A 355 -17.15 -13.25 14.68
N LYS A 356 -16.53 -12.36 15.47
CA LYS A 356 -17.17 -11.18 16.08
C LYS A 356 -16.55 -9.85 15.64
N GLY A 357 -15.45 -9.90 14.91
CA GLY A 357 -14.79 -8.71 14.37
C GLY A 357 -13.53 -9.09 13.59
N SER A 358 -13.16 -8.25 12.64
CA SER A 358 -11.93 -8.41 11.87
C SER A 358 -11.29 -7.04 11.58
N LEU A 359 -9.98 -7.02 11.46
CA LEU A 359 -9.21 -5.94 10.85
C LEU A 359 -8.12 -6.58 10.00
N VAL A 360 -8.05 -6.19 8.74
CA VAL A 360 -6.99 -6.57 7.81
C VAL A 360 -6.28 -5.30 7.38
N ALA A 361 -5.05 -5.13 7.87
CA ALA A 361 -4.16 -4.01 7.60
C ALA A 361 -2.86 -4.53 6.94
N PRO A 362 -2.00 -3.67 6.35
CA PRO A 362 -0.77 -4.15 5.72
C PRO A 362 0.23 -4.76 6.71
N ASP A 363 0.26 -4.27 7.95
CA ASP A 363 1.24 -4.66 8.96
C ASP A 363 0.74 -5.79 9.88
N ARG A 364 -0.57 -6.05 9.92
CA ARG A 364 -1.18 -7.10 10.77
C ARG A 364 -2.61 -7.43 10.37
N MET A 365 -3.07 -8.58 10.84
CA MET A 365 -4.50 -8.90 10.96
C MET A 365 -4.92 -9.05 12.42
N ARG A 366 -6.20 -8.79 12.66
CA ARG A 366 -6.86 -8.97 13.95
C ARG A 366 -8.12 -9.77 13.74
N PHE A 367 -8.30 -10.83 14.51
CA PHE A 367 -9.46 -11.68 14.41
C PHE A 367 -10.10 -11.83 15.79
N ASP A 368 -11.34 -11.35 15.91
CA ASP A 368 -12.11 -11.43 17.14
C ASP A 368 -13.10 -12.58 17.01
N PHE A 369 -13.13 -13.46 17.99
CA PHE A 369 -13.90 -14.70 17.93
C PHE A 369 -14.49 -15.10 19.28
N THR A 370 -15.53 -15.93 19.25
CA THR A 370 -16.14 -16.48 20.46
C THR A 370 -15.25 -17.55 21.09
N SER A 371 -14.88 -17.33 22.35
CA SER A 371 -14.26 -18.36 23.18
C SER A 371 -14.44 -18.05 24.66
N LYS A 372 -14.82 -19.07 25.44
CA LYS A 372 -15.01 -18.94 26.90
C LYS A 372 -13.69 -18.92 27.67
N GLN A 373 -12.64 -19.54 27.13
CA GLN A 373 -11.35 -19.73 27.80
C GLN A 373 -10.22 -19.14 26.97
N ALA A 374 -9.14 -18.74 27.65
CA ALA A 374 -7.91 -18.37 26.98
C ALA A 374 -7.34 -19.56 26.22
N LEU A 375 -6.71 -19.29 25.08
CA LEU A 375 -5.97 -20.32 24.39
C LEU A 375 -4.63 -20.47 25.13
N GLY A 376 -4.37 -21.65 25.66
CA GLY A 376 -3.04 -21.96 26.18
C GLY A 376 -1.99 -21.90 25.06
N ALA A 377 -0.71 -21.74 25.42
CA ALA A 377 0.38 -21.69 24.44
C ALA A 377 0.38 -22.90 23.49
N ASP A 378 0.07 -24.09 23.99
CA ASP A 378 -0.05 -25.31 23.16
C ASP A 378 -1.23 -25.25 22.17
N GLN A 379 -2.32 -24.58 22.52
CA GLN A 379 -3.46 -24.40 21.61
C GLN A 379 -3.15 -23.38 20.53
N VAL A 380 -2.53 -22.25 20.91
CA VAL A 380 -2.05 -21.23 19.95
C VAL A 380 -1.11 -21.88 18.94
N LYS A 381 -0.12 -22.62 19.43
CA LYS A 381 0.83 -23.34 18.56
C LYS A 381 0.13 -24.30 17.60
N LYS A 382 -0.86 -25.07 18.06
CA LYS A 382 -1.60 -25.99 17.19
C LYS A 382 -2.46 -25.25 16.14
N VAL A 383 -2.98 -24.07 16.47
CA VAL A 383 -3.69 -23.22 15.50
C VAL A 383 -2.72 -22.73 14.43
N GLU A 384 -1.53 -22.27 14.82
CA GLU A 384 -0.47 -21.89 13.85
C GLU A 384 -0.04 -23.09 12.98
N GLU A 385 0.18 -24.26 13.58
CA GLU A 385 0.53 -25.49 12.84
C GLU A 385 -0.57 -25.90 11.85
N GLU A 386 -1.85 -25.78 12.21
CA GLU A 386 -2.97 -26.09 11.31
C GLU A 386 -3.14 -25.04 10.20
N ALA A 387 -2.94 -23.76 10.52
CA ALA A 387 -2.90 -22.69 9.53
C ALA A 387 -1.77 -22.93 8.52
N GLN A 388 -0.56 -23.24 9.00
CA GLN A 388 0.59 -23.50 8.14
C GLN A 388 0.38 -24.73 7.26
N LYS A 389 -0.22 -25.81 7.78
CA LYS A 389 -0.59 -26.97 6.95
C LYS A 389 -1.46 -26.60 5.77
N LEU A 390 -2.44 -25.71 5.96
CA LEU A 390 -3.29 -25.24 4.85
C LEU A 390 -2.49 -24.40 3.86
N ILE A 391 -1.58 -23.55 4.34
CA ILE A 391 -0.70 -22.74 3.49
C ILE A 391 0.22 -23.62 2.64
N ASP A 392 0.80 -24.66 3.25
CA ASP A 392 1.75 -25.58 2.62
C ASP A 392 1.11 -26.49 1.56
N THR A 393 -0.23 -26.51 1.46
CA THR A 393 -0.92 -27.22 0.36
C THR A 393 -0.64 -26.59 -1.00
N ASN A 394 -0.26 -25.31 -1.05
CA ASN A 394 -0.09 -24.55 -2.29
C ASN A 394 -1.35 -24.55 -3.18
N GLU A 395 -2.52 -24.68 -2.58
CA GLU A 395 -3.78 -24.74 -3.30
C GLU A 395 -4.25 -23.36 -3.81
N PRO A 396 -4.93 -23.30 -4.97
CA PRO A 396 -5.46 -22.05 -5.50
C PRO A 396 -6.57 -21.46 -4.61
N VAL A 397 -6.74 -20.14 -4.68
CA VAL A 397 -7.86 -19.44 -4.04
C VAL A 397 -8.87 -19.06 -5.12
N TYR A 398 -10.05 -19.64 -5.02
CA TYR A 398 -11.18 -19.44 -5.93
C TYR A 398 -12.12 -18.37 -5.38
N SER A 399 -12.76 -17.63 -6.28
CA SER A 399 -13.84 -16.72 -5.90
C SER A 399 -14.87 -16.57 -7.01
N ARG A 400 -16.14 -16.49 -6.66
CA ARG A 400 -17.23 -16.33 -7.62
C ARG A 400 -18.43 -15.61 -6.99
N ALA A 401 -19.13 -14.82 -7.80
CA ALA A 401 -20.46 -14.30 -7.46
C ALA A 401 -21.53 -15.36 -7.80
N CYS A 402 -22.44 -15.64 -6.86
CA CYS A 402 -23.52 -16.60 -7.00
C CYS A 402 -24.76 -16.15 -6.24
N GLY A 403 -25.91 -16.81 -6.46
CA GLY A 403 -27.14 -16.50 -5.76
C GLY A 403 -26.99 -16.71 -4.25
N LEU A 404 -27.47 -15.77 -3.44
CA LEU A 404 -27.31 -15.82 -1.99
C LEU A 404 -27.95 -17.08 -1.37
N ALA A 405 -29.11 -17.50 -1.90
CA ALA A 405 -29.81 -18.69 -1.42
C ALA A 405 -28.99 -19.97 -1.68
N GLU A 406 -28.56 -20.17 -2.91
CA GLU A 406 -27.77 -21.35 -3.32
C GLU A 406 -26.43 -21.42 -2.56
N ALA A 407 -25.79 -20.27 -2.36
CA ALA A 407 -24.50 -20.22 -1.68
C ALA A 407 -24.62 -20.57 -0.19
N ARG A 408 -25.73 -20.22 0.47
CA ARG A 408 -26.00 -20.55 1.88
C ARG A 408 -26.15 -22.04 2.13
N ASP A 409 -26.53 -22.81 1.11
CA ASP A 409 -26.70 -24.25 1.22
C ASP A 409 -25.35 -25.00 1.20
N ILE A 410 -24.24 -24.32 0.85
CA ILE A 410 -22.90 -24.91 0.84
C ILE A 410 -22.49 -25.34 2.26
N ASN A 411 -22.29 -26.64 2.42
CA ASN A 411 -21.84 -27.25 3.65
C ASN A 411 -20.40 -26.81 4.00
N GLY A 412 -20.21 -26.31 5.22
CA GLY A 412 -18.94 -25.76 5.68
C GLY A 412 -18.70 -24.28 5.31
N LEU A 413 -19.66 -23.63 4.65
CA LEU A 413 -19.64 -22.18 4.46
C LEU A 413 -19.60 -21.46 5.82
N ARG A 414 -18.68 -20.50 5.94
CA ARG A 414 -18.60 -19.59 7.08
C ARG A 414 -19.02 -18.19 6.66
N ALA A 415 -19.83 -17.57 7.49
CA ALA A 415 -20.26 -16.19 7.32
C ALA A 415 -20.57 -15.58 8.68
N VAL A 416 -20.55 -14.25 8.77
CA VAL A 416 -21.07 -13.53 9.92
C VAL A 416 -22.58 -13.42 9.71
N PHE A 417 -23.34 -14.43 10.10
CA PHE A 417 -24.78 -14.52 9.80
C PHE A 417 -25.64 -13.39 10.40
N GLU A 418 -25.08 -12.59 11.31
CA GLU A 418 -25.70 -11.38 11.85
C GLU A 418 -25.60 -10.17 10.88
N GLU A 419 -24.81 -10.27 9.80
CA GLU A 419 -24.63 -9.23 8.77
C GLU A 419 -25.53 -9.47 7.54
N ALA A 420 -25.88 -8.36 6.86
CA ALA A 420 -26.60 -8.41 5.60
C ALA A 420 -25.63 -8.58 4.42
N TYR A 421 -25.81 -9.64 3.64
CA TYR A 421 -25.06 -9.89 2.42
C TYR A 421 -25.87 -9.51 1.17
N PRO A 422 -25.23 -8.94 0.13
CA PRO A 422 -25.90 -8.67 -1.14
C PRO A 422 -26.26 -9.96 -1.88
N ASP A 423 -27.23 -9.87 -2.79
CA ASP A 423 -27.55 -10.92 -3.77
C ASP A 423 -27.40 -10.31 -5.18
N PRO A 424 -26.45 -10.79 -6.01
CA PRO A 424 -25.55 -11.93 -5.79
C PRO A 424 -24.49 -11.69 -4.72
N VAL A 425 -24.10 -12.77 -4.02
CA VAL A 425 -23.05 -12.78 -3.00
C VAL A 425 -21.74 -13.32 -3.58
N ARG A 426 -20.61 -12.81 -3.10
CA ARG A 426 -19.29 -13.32 -3.47
C ARG A 426 -18.80 -14.37 -2.47
N VAL A 427 -18.57 -15.58 -2.95
CA VAL A 427 -17.97 -16.69 -2.19
C VAL A 427 -16.49 -16.77 -2.53
N VAL A 428 -15.66 -17.00 -1.51
CA VAL A 428 -14.23 -17.27 -1.61
C VAL A 428 -13.98 -18.68 -1.05
N SER A 429 -13.16 -19.47 -1.73
CA SER A 429 -12.85 -20.85 -1.36
C SER A 429 -11.38 -21.19 -1.61
N ILE A 430 -10.74 -21.91 -0.69
CA ILE A 430 -9.35 -22.35 -0.82
C ILE A 430 -9.34 -23.80 -1.33
N GLY A 431 -8.63 -24.08 -2.43
CA GLY A 431 -8.42 -25.41 -3.02
C GLY A 431 -9.63 -26.07 -3.68
N VAL A 432 -10.85 -25.65 -3.38
CA VAL A 432 -12.07 -26.19 -4.00
C VAL A 432 -12.73 -25.11 -4.86
N PRO A 433 -12.90 -25.32 -6.17
CA PRO A 433 -13.64 -24.39 -7.02
C PRO A 433 -15.06 -24.14 -6.50
N VAL A 434 -15.52 -22.89 -6.55
CA VAL A 434 -16.86 -22.52 -6.06
C VAL A 434 -17.95 -23.21 -6.88
N GLU A 435 -17.72 -23.41 -8.18
CA GLU A 435 -18.56 -24.20 -9.10
C GLU A 435 -18.91 -25.55 -8.48
N ARG A 436 -17.88 -26.27 -8.01
CA ARG A 436 -18.01 -27.62 -7.48
C ARG A 436 -18.76 -27.64 -6.15
N LEU A 437 -18.63 -26.59 -5.36
CA LEU A 437 -19.38 -26.42 -4.11
C LEU A 437 -20.85 -26.13 -4.38
N LEU A 438 -21.18 -25.43 -5.46
CA LEU A 438 -22.56 -25.14 -5.86
C LEU A 438 -23.23 -26.36 -6.52
N ASP A 439 -22.47 -27.17 -7.28
CA ASP A 439 -23.00 -28.37 -7.94
C ASP A 439 -23.36 -29.49 -6.93
N ASP A 440 -22.62 -29.60 -5.83
CA ASP A 440 -22.92 -30.50 -4.70
C ASP A 440 -22.72 -29.79 -3.35
N PRO A 441 -23.71 -28.97 -2.93
CA PRO A 441 -23.62 -28.17 -1.70
C PRO A 441 -23.60 -29.03 -0.45
N THR A 442 -24.03 -30.29 -0.51
CA THR A 442 -24.04 -31.20 0.65
C THR A 442 -22.71 -31.92 0.87
N SER A 443 -21.80 -31.87 -0.10
CA SER A 443 -20.49 -32.52 -0.02
C SER A 443 -19.64 -32.08 1.18
N GLU A 444 -18.71 -32.93 1.59
CA GLU A 444 -17.75 -32.58 2.67
C GLU A 444 -16.64 -31.63 2.21
N PHE A 445 -16.63 -31.20 0.94
CA PHE A 445 -15.52 -30.41 0.39
C PHE A 445 -15.34 -29.09 1.14
N GLY A 446 -16.43 -28.36 1.41
CA GLY A 446 -16.37 -27.07 2.11
C GLY A 446 -15.93 -27.18 3.57
N GLN A 447 -16.19 -28.32 4.24
CA GLN A 447 -15.70 -28.56 5.60
C GLN A 447 -14.19 -28.82 5.67
N LYS A 448 -13.59 -29.32 4.59
CA LYS A 448 -12.17 -29.66 4.53
C LYS A 448 -11.28 -28.45 4.27
N THR A 449 -11.86 -27.30 3.93
CA THR A 449 -11.13 -26.08 3.59
C THR A 449 -11.80 -24.83 4.18
N SER A 450 -11.34 -23.64 3.81
CA SER A 450 -12.08 -22.39 4.04
C SER A 450 -12.96 -22.03 2.86
N VAL A 451 -14.25 -21.82 3.15
CA VAL A 451 -15.27 -21.33 2.22
C VAL A 451 -16.05 -20.25 2.93
N GLU A 452 -16.02 -19.02 2.43
CA GLU A 452 -16.60 -17.87 3.14
C GLU A 452 -17.28 -16.87 2.20
N PHE A 453 -18.30 -16.18 2.71
CA PHE A 453 -18.79 -14.96 2.06
C PHE A 453 -17.79 -13.83 2.27
N CYS A 454 -17.17 -13.36 1.19
CA CYS A 454 -16.18 -12.30 1.28
C CYS A 454 -16.12 -11.43 0.01
N GLY A 455 -16.35 -10.13 0.21
CA GLY A 455 -16.16 -9.08 -0.79
C GLY A 455 -14.76 -8.47 -0.79
N GLY A 456 -13.78 -9.14 -0.19
CA GLY A 456 -12.37 -8.74 -0.09
C GLY A 456 -11.52 -9.06 -1.31
N THR A 457 -10.37 -8.40 -1.41
CA THR A 457 -9.31 -8.81 -2.33
C THR A 457 -8.44 -9.89 -1.68
N HIS A 458 -8.17 -10.97 -2.43
CA HIS A 458 -7.40 -12.13 -1.95
C HIS A 458 -6.25 -12.48 -2.86
N LEU A 459 -5.24 -13.13 -2.29
CA LEU A 459 -4.26 -13.89 -3.05
C LEU A 459 -4.94 -14.92 -3.97
N ARG A 460 -4.28 -15.30 -5.06
CA ARG A 460 -4.68 -16.34 -6.02
C ARG A 460 -4.23 -17.75 -5.63
N ASN A 461 -3.32 -17.87 -4.68
CA ASN A 461 -2.84 -19.13 -4.13
C ASN A 461 -2.50 -18.92 -2.65
N VAL A 462 -2.80 -19.92 -1.82
CA VAL A 462 -2.62 -19.81 -0.37
C VAL A 462 -1.14 -19.76 0.03
N SER A 463 -0.24 -20.35 -0.76
CA SER A 463 1.21 -20.32 -0.52
C SER A 463 1.84 -18.93 -0.54
N HIS A 464 1.18 -17.98 -1.22
CA HIS A 464 1.67 -16.60 -1.30
C HIS A 464 1.60 -15.86 0.05
N ILE A 465 0.93 -16.44 1.05
CA ILE A 465 0.95 -15.95 2.44
C ILE A 465 2.38 -15.99 3.00
N GLY A 466 3.15 -17.05 2.70
CA GLY A 466 4.41 -17.32 3.37
C GLY A 466 4.18 -18.02 4.70
N ASN A 467 4.58 -17.38 5.80
CA ASN A 467 4.24 -17.89 7.14
C ASN A 467 3.08 -17.09 7.73
N LEU A 468 2.37 -17.71 8.66
CA LEU A 468 1.40 -17.04 9.52
C LEU A 468 1.82 -17.22 10.97
N VAL A 469 2.05 -16.10 11.66
CA VAL A 469 2.49 -16.11 13.06
C VAL A 469 1.51 -15.33 13.93
N ILE A 470 1.02 -15.96 15.00
CA ILE A 470 0.18 -15.34 16.03
C ILE A 470 1.09 -14.61 17.01
N THR A 471 0.94 -13.30 17.09
CA THR A 471 1.78 -12.43 17.94
C THR A 471 1.15 -12.17 19.31
N SER A 472 -0.18 -12.19 19.40
CA SER A 472 -0.87 -12.09 20.67
C SER A 472 -2.25 -12.76 20.67
N GLU A 473 -2.67 -13.17 21.85
CA GLU A 473 -4.01 -13.65 22.17
C GLU A 473 -4.49 -12.97 23.46
N GLU A 474 -5.60 -12.25 23.40
CA GLU A 474 -6.15 -11.54 24.56
C GLU A 474 -7.67 -11.59 24.65
N ALA A 475 -8.21 -11.45 25.86
CA ALA A 475 -9.64 -11.28 26.08
C ALA A 475 -10.04 -9.82 25.90
N ILE A 476 -11.03 -9.54 25.05
CA ILE A 476 -11.51 -8.17 24.81
C ILE A 476 -12.88 -7.91 25.45
N ALA A 477 -13.69 -8.95 25.61
CA ALA A 477 -14.97 -8.90 26.31
C ALA A 477 -15.31 -10.29 26.87
N LYS A 478 -16.36 -10.38 27.70
CA LYS A 478 -16.82 -11.66 28.24
C LYS A 478 -17.22 -12.60 27.10
N GLY A 479 -16.45 -13.68 26.93
CA GLY A 479 -16.68 -14.69 25.90
C GLY A 479 -16.18 -14.33 24.50
N ILE A 480 -15.48 -13.20 24.34
CA ILE A 480 -14.88 -12.76 23.08
C ILE A 480 -13.38 -12.57 23.27
N ARG A 481 -12.61 -13.19 22.38
CA ARG A 481 -11.16 -13.16 22.38
C ARG A 481 -10.64 -12.64 21.07
N ARG A 482 -9.41 -12.14 21.07
CA ARG A 482 -8.75 -11.50 19.95
C ARG A 482 -7.41 -12.17 19.71
N ILE A 483 -7.17 -12.53 18.46
CA ILE A 483 -5.84 -12.87 17.96
C ILE A 483 -5.33 -11.71 17.12
N VAL A 484 -4.06 -11.35 17.33
CA VAL A 484 -3.29 -10.54 16.37
C VAL A 484 -2.27 -11.46 15.72
N ALA A 485 -2.18 -11.39 14.40
CA ALA A 485 -1.25 -12.20 13.61
C ALA A 485 -0.64 -11.39 12.48
N VAL A 486 0.50 -11.86 11.99
CA VAL A 486 1.24 -11.29 10.86
C VAL A 486 1.48 -12.37 9.81
N THR A 487 1.57 -11.95 8.54
CA THR A 487 1.92 -12.82 7.41
C THR A 487 3.18 -12.31 6.71
N GLY A 488 3.93 -13.21 6.09
CA GLY A 488 5.22 -12.87 5.47
C GLY A 488 6.15 -14.04 5.33
#